data_AF-A0A6M3Y3K3-F1
#
_entry.id   AF-A0A6M3Y3K3-F1
#
_cell.length_a   1.000
_cell.length_b   1.000
_cell.length_c   1.000
_cell.angle_alpha   90.00
_cell.angle_beta   90.00
_cell.angle_gamma   90.00
#
_symmetry.space_group_name_H-M   'P 1'
#
loop_
_entity.id
_entity.type
_entity.pdbx_description
1 polymer ?
#
loop_
_entity_poly.entity_id
_entity_poly.type
_entity_poly.pdbx_seq_one_letter_code
_entity_poly.pdbx_strand_id
1 'polypeptide(L)'
;MGVPVPTYVQHENGSRGYPAPRADRYGRFFRVAPEWLLYGRGEVDDAPTSDSVPVVGLVGAGSVATLFSEGQGPFDEVEPPADSTSHTVGLGIRGASLGPAFDEGIVFYDDVRSPVTEDLHGRLCVVGLDDGRVLVKILRSAGDGTFHLFSNTMDEPMLNQVVDWAARVKDVRPR
;
A
#
# COMPACT_ATOMS: atom_id res chain seq x y z
N MET A 1 10.67 9.05 -1.07
CA MET A 1 11.83 9.13 -0.19
C MET A 1 12.98 9.94 -0.80
N GLY A 2 13.31 9.79 -2.09
CA GLY A 2 14.38 10.55 -2.76
C GLY A 2 15.75 10.34 -2.14
N VAL A 3 15.95 9.19 -1.49
CA VAL A 3 17.22 8.71 -0.94
C VAL A 3 17.64 7.51 -1.78
N PRO A 4 18.88 7.48 -2.30
CA PRO A 4 19.35 6.33 -3.07
C PRO A 4 19.24 5.03 -2.26
N VAL A 5 18.77 3.96 -2.90
CA VAL A 5 18.57 2.65 -2.25
C VAL A 5 19.80 2.19 -1.45
N PRO A 6 21.05 2.28 -1.96
CA PRO A 6 22.23 1.89 -1.17
C PRO A 6 22.44 2.74 0.07
N THR A 7 22.05 4.02 0.03
CA THR A 7 22.14 4.95 1.17
C THR A 7 21.07 4.64 2.22
N TYR A 8 19.86 4.30 1.79
CA TYR A 8 18.80 3.86 2.69
C TYR A 8 19.16 2.55 3.39
N VAL A 9 19.64 1.54 2.65
CA VAL A 9 20.06 0.25 3.21
C VAL A 9 21.16 0.42 4.27
N GLN A 10 22.12 1.34 4.05
CA GLN A 10 23.15 1.65 5.03
C GLN A 10 22.64 2.31 6.31
N HIS A 11 21.50 3.00 6.25
CA HIS A 11 20.86 3.59 7.43
C HIS A 11 20.01 2.56 8.17
N GLU A 12 19.27 1.72 7.44
CA GLU A 12 18.46 0.62 7.99
C GLU A 12 19.29 -0.41 8.72
N ASN A 13 20.41 -0.83 8.11
CA ASN A 13 21.28 -1.85 8.69
C ASN A 13 22.22 -1.30 9.79
N GLY A 14 22.06 -0.03 10.17
CA GLY A 14 22.85 0.63 11.21
C GLY A 14 24.32 0.84 10.88
N SER A 15 24.74 0.55 9.64
CA SER A 15 26.13 0.77 9.18
C SER A 15 26.49 2.26 9.15
N ARG A 16 25.49 3.13 9.04
CA ARG A 16 25.65 4.58 9.08
C ARG A 16 24.44 5.24 9.74
N GLY A 17 24.68 6.13 10.71
CA GLY A 17 23.64 7.01 11.24
C GLY A 17 23.22 8.08 10.21
N TYR A 18 22.08 8.73 10.45
CA TYR A 18 21.56 9.79 9.58
C TYR A 18 21.23 11.07 10.35
N PRO A 19 21.37 12.25 9.73
CA PRO A 19 21.12 13.53 10.38
C PRO A 19 19.61 13.84 10.46
N ALA A 20 19.22 14.77 11.33
CA ALA A 20 17.82 15.14 11.55
C ALA A 20 17.02 15.48 10.28
N PRO A 21 17.54 16.24 9.29
CA PRO A 21 16.79 16.49 8.04
C PRO A 21 16.49 15.23 7.23
N ARG A 22 17.28 14.17 7.42
CA ARG A 22 17.03 12.87 6.80
C ARG A 22 16.01 12.07 7.61
N ALA A 23 16.03 12.20 8.94
CA ALA A 23 14.98 11.69 9.80
C ALA A 23 13.62 12.37 9.55
N ASP A 24 13.57 13.69 9.29
CA ASP A 24 12.35 14.37 8.83
C ASP A 24 11.80 13.76 7.55
N ARG A 25 12.69 13.45 6.62
CA ARG A 25 12.31 12.86 5.33
C ARG A 25 11.79 11.44 5.49
N TYR A 26 12.42 10.65 6.35
CA TYR A 26 11.97 9.31 6.72
C TYR A 26 10.68 9.37 7.52
N GLY A 27 10.56 10.29 8.48
CA GLY A 27 9.38 10.50 9.29
C GLY A 27 8.18 10.90 8.45
N ARG A 28 8.34 11.77 7.46
CA ARG A 28 7.27 12.07 6.48
C ARG A 28 6.93 10.88 5.58
N PHE A 29 7.94 10.11 5.16
CA PHE A 29 7.74 8.97 4.28
C PHE A 29 7.04 7.80 4.99
N PHE A 30 7.52 7.44 6.18
CA PHE A 30 7.00 6.37 7.03
C PHE A 30 5.89 6.83 7.96
N ARG A 31 5.60 8.13 8.01
CA ARG A 31 4.58 8.76 8.87
C ARG A 31 4.79 8.46 10.35
N VAL A 32 6.04 8.58 10.78
CA VAL A 32 6.48 8.47 12.18
C VAL A 32 7.17 9.76 12.60
N ALA A 33 7.20 10.03 13.90
CA ALA A 33 7.95 11.16 14.44
C ALA A 33 9.47 11.02 14.13
N PRO A 34 10.15 12.05 13.60
CA PRO A 34 11.59 12.04 13.41
C PRO A 34 12.39 11.73 14.69
N GLU A 35 11.83 12.09 15.84
CA GLU A 35 12.38 11.81 17.17
C GLU A 35 12.39 10.32 17.51
N TRP A 36 11.37 9.58 17.06
CA TRP A 36 11.33 8.12 17.20
C TRP A 36 12.48 7.48 16.41
N LEU A 37 12.69 7.94 15.18
CA LEU A 37 13.76 7.47 14.30
C LEU A 37 15.16 7.76 14.85
N LEU A 38 15.37 8.96 15.43
CA LEU A 38 16.70 9.40 15.88
C LEU A 38 17.08 8.92 17.28
N TYR A 39 16.09 8.84 18.18
CA TYR A 39 16.36 8.70 19.61
C TYR A 39 15.61 7.52 20.25
N GLY A 40 14.76 6.82 19.49
CA GLY A 40 13.89 5.78 20.03
C GLY A 40 12.95 6.30 21.12
N ARG A 41 12.59 7.59 21.08
CA ARG A 41 11.71 8.26 22.04
C ARG A 41 10.46 8.79 21.35
N GLY A 42 9.32 8.61 22.00
CA GLY A 42 7.98 8.82 21.46
C GLY A 42 7.28 7.48 21.32
N GLU A 43 6.02 7.38 21.71
CA GLU A 43 5.18 6.25 21.31
C GLU A 43 5.16 6.21 19.78
N VAL A 44 5.03 5.02 19.20
CA VAL A 44 4.53 4.87 17.82
C VAL A 44 3.04 5.24 17.89
N ASP A 45 2.74 6.45 18.33
CA ASP A 45 1.38 6.95 18.35
C ASP A 45 1.00 7.09 16.89
N ASP A 46 -0.06 6.37 16.52
CA ASP A 46 -0.88 6.64 15.35
C ASP A 46 -1.02 8.15 15.22
N ALA A 47 -0.15 8.76 14.39
CA ALA A 47 -0.19 10.19 14.16
C ALA A 47 -1.63 10.58 13.80
N PRO A 48 -2.13 11.73 14.29
CA PRO A 48 -3.52 12.13 14.12
C PRO A 48 -3.94 11.87 12.68
N THR A 49 -5.09 11.20 12.52
CA THR A 49 -5.79 11.04 11.24
C THR A 49 -5.65 12.35 10.47
N SER A 50 -4.82 12.34 9.43
CA SER A 50 -4.68 13.49 8.54
C SER A 50 -6.08 13.86 8.04
N ASP A 51 -6.37 15.16 7.91
CA ASP A 51 -7.64 15.64 7.33
C ASP A 51 -7.87 15.11 5.90
N SER A 52 -6.85 14.48 5.31
CA SER A 52 -6.89 13.83 4.01
C SER A 52 -6.02 12.57 3.94
N VAL A 53 -6.43 11.62 3.09
CA VAL A 53 -5.66 10.46 2.68
C VAL A 53 -5.12 10.67 1.27
N PRO A 54 -3.81 10.49 1.04
CA PRO A 54 -3.23 10.65 -0.29
C PRO A 54 -3.57 9.47 -1.20
N VAL A 55 -3.87 9.77 -2.46
CA VAL A 55 -4.02 8.76 -3.51
C VAL A 55 -2.66 8.49 -4.18
N VAL A 56 -2.17 7.25 -4.03
CA VAL A 56 -0.79 6.85 -4.38
C VAL A 56 -0.66 6.13 -5.73
N GLY A 57 -1.78 5.84 -6.40
CA GLY A 57 -1.77 5.12 -7.66
C GLY A 57 -3.15 4.99 -8.30
N LEU A 58 -3.16 4.40 -9.50
CA LEU A 58 -4.37 3.99 -10.21
C LEU A 58 -4.28 2.50 -10.55
N VAL A 59 -5.31 1.72 -10.21
CA VAL A 59 -5.44 0.29 -10.52
C VAL A 59 -6.50 0.05 -11.59
N GLY A 60 -6.15 -0.67 -12.64
CA GLY A 60 -7.05 -0.96 -13.75
C GLY A 60 -7.78 -2.30 -13.62
N ALA A 61 -8.87 -2.46 -14.37
CA ALA A 61 -9.48 -3.76 -14.62
C ALA A 61 -8.54 -4.69 -15.39
N GLY A 62 -7.90 -5.61 -14.65
CA GLY A 62 -7.01 -6.62 -15.22
C GLY A 62 -5.66 -6.08 -15.72
N SER A 63 -5.32 -4.83 -15.41
CA SER A 63 -4.08 -4.19 -15.87
C SER A 63 -3.25 -3.65 -14.70
N VAL A 64 -1.95 -3.52 -14.96
CA VAL A 64 -0.90 -3.04 -14.04
C VAL A 64 -1.36 -1.76 -13.36
N ALA A 65 -1.42 -1.71 -12.01
CA ALA A 65 -1.57 -0.42 -11.37
C ALA A 65 -0.35 0.46 -11.68
N THR A 66 -0.60 1.69 -12.10
CA THR A 66 0.46 2.70 -12.15
C THR A 66 0.61 3.24 -10.74
N LEU A 67 1.55 2.67 -9.98
CA LEU A 67 2.02 3.28 -8.75
C LEU A 67 2.82 4.52 -9.13
N PHE A 68 2.46 5.67 -8.57
CA PHE A 68 3.17 6.90 -8.87
C PHE A 68 4.49 6.91 -8.10
N SER A 69 5.58 6.69 -8.83
CA SER A 69 6.93 6.73 -8.27
C SER A 69 7.30 8.14 -7.82
N GLU A 70 8.25 8.20 -6.89
CA GLU A 70 8.60 9.36 -6.08
C GLU A 70 8.98 10.60 -6.91
N GLY A 71 8.20 11.67 -6.79
CA GLY A 71 8.52 12.99 -7.38
C GLY A 71 7.32 13.70 -8.00
N GLN A 72 6.27 12.95 -8.34
CA GLN A 72 4.93 13.48 -8.54
C GLN A 72 4.20 13.23 -7.22
N GLY A 73 3.81 14.29 -6.51
CA GLY A 73 3.10 14.15 -5.23
C GLY A 73 1.81 13.32 -5.37
N PRO A 74 1.06 13.10 -4.27
CA PRO A 74 -0.25 12.49 -4.39
C PRO A 74 -1.06 13.23 -5.47
N PHE A 75 -1.61 12.47 -6.42
CA PHE A 75 -2.38 13.05 -7.53
C PHE A 75 -3.68 13.67 -7.04
N ASP A 76 -4.16 13.17 -5.91
CA ASP A 76 -5.38 13.60 -5.24
C ASP A 76 -5.23 13.36 -3.73
N GLU A 77 -5.96 14.13 -2.95
CA GLU A 77 -6.11 13.96 -1.50
C GLU A 77 -7.61 13.87 -1.21
N VAL A 78 -8.01 12.81 -0.53
CA VAL A 78 -9.44 12.47 -0.34
C VAL A 78 -9.80 12.31 1.12
N GLU A 79 -11.08 12.44 1.42
CA GLU A 79 -11.59 12.28 2.78
C GLU A 79 -11.23 10.89 3.34
N PRO A 80 -10.61 10.80 4.52
CA PRO A 80 -10.26 9.53 5.15
C PRO A 80 -11.48 8.61 5.36
N PRO A 81 -11.32 7.28 5.28
CA PRO A 81 -12.26 6.36 5.91
C PRO A 81 -12.28 6.50 7.43
N ALA A 82 -13.40 6.11 8.06
CA ALA A 82 -13.61 6.30 9.50
C ALA A 82 -12.58 5.56 10.38
N ASP A 83 -12.00 4.49 9.86
CA ASP A 83 -10.95 3.66 10.48
C ASP A 83 -9.55 3.96 9.92
N SER A 84 -9.33 5.17 9.40
CA SER A 84 -8.02 5.59 8.91
C SER A 84 -6.98 5.62 10.02
N THR A 85 -5.78 5.18 9.67
CA THR A 85 -4.56 5.33 10.45
C THR A 85 -3.68 6.39 9.80
N SER A 86 -2.62 6.81 10.49
CA SER A 86 -1.59 7.64 9.89
C SER A 86 -1.04 7.02 8.61
N HIS A 87 -1.00 5.69 8.46
CA HIS A 87 -0.46 4.98 7.30
C HIS A 87 -1.47 4.70 6.17
N THR A 88 -2.73 5.10 6.32
CA THR A 88 -3.76 4.84 5.31
C THR A 88 -3.49 5.60 4.01
N VAL A 89 -3.63 4.90 2.88
CA VAL A 89 -3.45 5.44 1.52
C VAL A 89 -4.63 5.03 0.64
N GLY A 90 -4.89 5.84 -0.39
CA GLY A 90 -5.90 5.58 -1.41
C GLY A 90 -5.28 5.06 -2.71
N LEU A 91 -5.99 4.16 -3.40
CA LEU A 91 -5.68 3.69 -4.73
C LEU A 91 -6.92 3.90 -5.61
N GLY A 92 -6.82 4.76 -6.62
CA GLY A 92 -7.94 5.02 -7.52
C GLY A 92 -8.20 3.83 -8.45
N ILE A 93 -9.46 3.52 -8.70
CA ILE A 93 -9.90 2.43 -9.57
C ILE A 93 -10.15 2.99 -10.96
N ARG A 94 -9.77 2.22 -11.99
CA ARG A 94 -10.12 2.51 -13.37
C ARG A 94 -10.68 1.26 -14.06
N GLY A 95 -11.92 1.34 -14.53
CA GLY A 95 -12.66 0.25 -15.13
C GLY A 95 -13.36 -0.65 -14.11
N ALA A 96 -14.13 -1.61 -14.61
CA ALA A 96 -15.06 -2.42 -13.82
C ALA A 96 -14.42 -3.56 -12.99
N SER A 97 -13.17 -3.40 -12.53
CA SER A 97 -12.39 -4.46 -11.86
C SER A 97 -13.03 -4.97 -10.55
N LEU A 98 -13.77 -4.09 -9.87
CA LEU A 98 -14.57 -4.38 -8.68
C LEU A 98 -16.08 -4.38 -8.97
N GLY A 99 -16.46 -4.28 -10.24
CA GLY A 99 -17.82 -4.06 -10.71
C GLY A 99 -18.06 -2.61 -11.14
N PRO A 100 -19.09 -2.37 -11.97
CA PRO A 100 -19.37 -1.06 -12.55
C PRO A 100 -19.74 0.02 -11.52
N ALA A 101 -20.22 -0.37 -10.34
CA ALA A 101 -20.54 0.56 -9.26
C ALA A 101 -19.31 1.23 -8.62
N PHE A 102 -18.11 0.71 -8.87
CA PHE A 102 -16.85 1.20 -8.32
C PHE A 102 -15.88 1.67 -9.40
N ASP A 103 -16.35 1.81 -10.64
CA ASP A 103 -15.57 2.49 -11.67
C ASP A 103 -15.30 3.93 -11.21
N GLU A 104 -14.07 4.39 -11.41
CA GLU A 104 -13.57 5.68 -10.90
C GLU A 104 -13.58 5.84 -9.36
N GLY A 105 -13.85 4.77 -8.60
CA GLY A 105 -13.83 4.77 -7.14
C GLY A 105 -12.43 4.75 -6.51
N ILE A 106 -12.36 4.68 -5.19
CA ILE A 106 -11.10 4.66 -4.42
C ILE A 106 -11.10 3.49 -3.46
N VAL A 107 -10.02 2.71 -3.49
CA VAL A 107 -9.71 1.65 -2.51
C VAL A 107 -8.78 2.21 -1.45
N PHE A 108 -9.13 2.01 -0.18
CA PHE A 108 -8.30 2.38 0.94
C PHE A 108 -7.63 1.17 1.55
N TYR A 109 -6.33 1.28 1.82
CA TYR A 109 -5.57 0.24 2.48
C TYR A 109 -4.44 0.83 3.31
N ASP A 110 -3.96 0.04 4.26
CA ASP A 110 -2.74 0.23 5.04
C ASP A 110 -2.17 -1.15 5.40
N ASP A 111 -1.28 -1.21 6.39
CA ASP A 111 -0.76 -2.49 6.93
C ASP A 111 -0.28 -3.44 5.82
N VAL A 112 0.69 -2.97 5.03
CA VAL A 112 1.31 -3.75 3.94
C VAL A 112 2.17 -4.85 4.53
N ARG A 113 1.89 -6.10 4.17
CA ARG A 113 2.57 -7.28 4.71
C ARG A 113 3.38 -8.01 3.66
N SER A 114 4.65 -8.25 3.98
CA SER A 114 5.59 -9.04 3.21
C SER A 114 6.46 -9.87 4.18
N PRO A 115 6.35 -11.21 4.20
CA PRO A 115 5.46 -12.03 3.38
C PRO A 115 3.97 -11.85 3.74
N VAL A 116 3.09 -12.31 2.84
CA VAL A 116 1.63 -12.36 3.08
C VAL A 116 1.33 -13.26 4.27
N THR A 117 0.49 -12.78 5.19
CA THR A 117 0.07 -13.54 6.38
C THR A 117 -1.29 -14.22 6.16
N GLU A 118 -1.54 -15.33 6.87
CA GLU A 118 -2.70 -16.20 6.63
C GLU A 118 -4.06 -15.51 6.80
N ASP A 119 -4.16 -14.49 7.65
CA ASP A 119 -5.40 -13.76 7.91
C ASP A 119 -5.84 -12.87 6.73
N LEU A 120 -4.97 -12.64 5.75
CA LEU A 120 -5.31 -12.00 4.47
C LEU A 120 -5.99 -12.97 3.49
N HIS A 121 -5.91 -14.29 3.73
CA HIS A 121 -6.49 -15.28 2.84
C HIS A 121 -8.02 -15.19 2.81
N GLY A 122 -8.60 -15.20 1.61
CA GLY A 122 -10.05 -15.05 1.40
C GLY A 122 -10.57 -13.62 1.65
N ARG A 123 -9.69 -12.64 1.90
CA ARG A 123 -10.04 -11.22 2.02
C ARG A 123 -9.74 -10.48 0.72
N LEU A 124 -10.52 -9.44 0.44
CA LEU A 124 -10.19 -8.50 -0.62
C LEU A 124 -8.94 -7.71 -0.19
N CYS A 125 -7.90 -7.77 -1.01
CA CYS A 125 -6.61 -7.16 -0.72
C CYS A 125 -6.11 -6.37 -1.92
N VAL A 126 -5.30 -5.35 -1.64
CA VAL A 126 -4.35 -4.79 -2.60
C VAL A 126 -3.14 -5.71 -2.59
N VAL A 127 -2.72 -6.18 -3.77
CA VAL A 127 -1.72 -7.24 -3.94
C VAL A 127 -0.65 -6.73 -4.90
N GLY A 128 0.61 -6.77 -4.47
CA GLY A 128 1.78 -6.54 -5.33
C GLY A 128 2.40 -7.87 -5.77
N LEU A 129 2.57 -8.03 -7.09
CA LEU A 129 3.22 -9.18 -7.71
C LEU A 129 4.71 -8.91 -7.95
N ASP A 130 5.48 -9.99 -8.13
CA ASP A 130 6.91 -9.97 -8.42
C ASP A 130 7.28 -9.28 -9.74
N ASP A 131 6.34 -9.24 -10.69
CA ASP A 131 6.46 -8.51 -11.96
C ASP A 131 6.13 -7.00 -11.85
N GLY A 132 5.89 -6.51 -10.63
CA GLY A 132 5.61 -5.10 -10.34
C GLY A 132 4.15 -4.68 -10.54
N ARG A 133 3.26 -5.58 -10.95
CA ARG A 133 1.83 -5.28 -11.02
C ARG A 133 1.25 -5.16 -9.61
N VAL A 134 0.42 -4.13 -9.41
CA VAL A 134 -0.48 -4.06 -8.26
C VAL A 134 -1.91 -4.27 -8.72
N LEU A 135 -2.66 -5.10 -7.99
CA LEU A 135 -4.02 -5.51 -8.30
C LEU A 135 -4.89 -5.45 -7.05
N VAL A 136 -6.21 -5.40 -7.20
CA VAL A 136 -7.16 -5.60 -6.10
C VAL A 136 -7.85 -6.94 -6.30
N LYS A 137 -7.56 -7.92 -5.45
CA LYS A 137 -7.97 -9.32 -5.62
C LYS A 137 -8.21 -10.00 -4.28
N ILE A 138 -8.97 -11.10 -4.32
CA ILE A 138 -9.07 -12.03 -3.20
C ILE A 138 -7.97 -13.09 -3.37
N LEU A 139 -7.08 -13.19 -2.40
CA LEU A 139 -5.95 -14.13 -2.43
C LEU A 139 -6.30 -15.44 -1.70
N ARG A 140 -5.94 -16.58 -2.29
CA ARG A 140 -5.96 -17.89 -1.65
C ARG A 140 -4.63 -18.60 -1.86
N SER A 141 -4.08 -19.18 -0.80
CA SER A 141 -2.87 -19.99 -0.89
C SER A 141 -3.09 -21.19 -1.81
N ALA A 142 -2.12 -21.47 -2.68
CA ALA A 142 -2.06 -22.68 -3.50
C ALA A 142 -1.36 -23.85 -2.77
N GLY A 143 -0.75 -23.58 -1.60
CA GLY A 143 -0.05 -24.58 -0.78
C GLY A 143 1.41 -24.83 -1.17
N ASP A 144 1.91 -24.19 -2.23
CA ASP A 144 3.28 -24.30 -2.75
C ASP A 144 4.11 -23.01 -2.61
N GLY A 145 3.61 -22.06 -1.83
CA GLY A 145 4.20 -20.72 -1.68
C GLY A 145 3.66 -19.69 -2.69
N THR A 146 2.79 -20.08 -3.61
CA THR A 146 2.09 -19.18 -4.53
C THR A 146 0.63 -18.96 -4.13
N PHE A 147 -0.03 -18.02 -4.83
CA PHE A 147 -1.42 -17.64 -4.59
C PHE A 147 -2.28 -17.71 -5.85
N HIS A 148 -3.51 -18.17 -5.66
CA HIS A 148 -4.60 -17.96 -6.62
C HIS A 148 -5.28 -16.62 -6.32
N LEU A 149 -5.40 -15.76 -7.33
CA LEU A 149 -6.01 -14.44 -7.23
C LEU A 149 -7.37 -14.43 -7.92
N PHE A 150 -8.42 -14.19 -7.16
CA PHE A 150 -9.79 -14.16 -7.65
C PHE A 150 -10.26 -12.72 -7.79
N SER A 151 -10.97 -12.43 -8.90
CA SER A 151 -11.68 -11.17 -9.05
C SER A 151 -12.96 -11.15 -8.22
N ASN A 152 -13.48 -9.96 -7.94
CA ASN A 152 -14.85 -9.80 -7.40
C ASN A 152 -15.92 -9.91 -8.50
N THR A 153 -15.49 -9.93 -9.75
CA THR A 153 -16.28 -10.10 -10.98
C THR A 153 -16.17 -11.53 -11.52
N MET A 154 -16.89 -11.85 -12.61
CA MET A 154 -16.87 -13.18 -13.24
C MET A 154 -15.61 -13.47 -14.09
N ASP A 155 -14.52 -12.73 -13.88
CA ASP A 155 -13.27 -12.94 -14.61
C ASP A 155 -12.57 -14.23 -14.16
N GLU A 156 -11.80 -14.84 -15.06
CA GLU A 156 -11.01 -16.02 -14.74
C GLU A 156 -9.97 -15.73 -13.64
N PRO A 157 -9.76 -16.65 -12.69
CA PRO A 157 -8.77 -16.47 -11.64
C PRO A 157 -7.35 -16.54 -12.20
N MET A 158 -6.45 -15.73 -11.65
CA MET A 158 -5.02 -15.86 -11.91
C MET A 158 -4.46 -16.93 -10.98
N LEU A 159 -3.90 -18.00 -11.53
CA LEU A 159 -3.44 -19.14 -10.74
C LEU A 159 -1.93 -19.09 -10.50
N ASN A 160 -1.48 -19.61 -9.35
CA ASN A 160 -0.07 -19.81 -9.01
C ASN A 160 0.79 -18.54 -9.17
N GLN A 161 0.28 -17.40 -8.73
CA GLN A 161 0.99 -16.12 -8.79
C GLN A 161 1.91 -15.96 -7.59
N VAL A 162 3.11 -15.44 -7.82
CA VAL A 162 4.00 -14.99 -6.76
C VAL A 162 3.51 -13.63 -6.26
N VAL A 163 3.31 -13.53 -4.96
CA VAL A 163 2.85 -12.30 -4.31
C VAL A 163 3.96 -11.81 -3.38
N ASP A 164 4.53 -10.65 -3.70
CA ASP A 164 5.59 -10.03 -2.91
C ASP A 164 5.03 -9.43 -1.61
N TRP A 165 3.85 -8.80 -1.71
CA TRP A 165 3.18 -8.20 -0.56
C TRP A 165 1.67 -8.11 -0.77
N ALA A 166 0.93 -8.05 0.33
CA ALA A 166 -0.50 -7.78 0.31
C ALA A 166 -0.92 -6.89 1.49
N ALA A 167 -1.97 -6.12 1.27
CA ALA A 167 -2.62 -5.29 2.27
C ALA A 167 -4.12 -5.49 2.18
N ARG A 168 -4.80 -5.64 3.32
CA ARG A 168 -6.25 -5.78 3.34
C ARG A 168 -6.90 -4.47 2.88
N VAL A 169 -7.94 -4.58 2.06
CA VAL A 169 -8.80 -3.43 1.74
C VAL A 169 -9.63 -3.08 2.99
N LYS A 170 -9.52 -1.83 3.44
CA LYS A 170 -10.30 -1.27 4.55
C LYS A 170 -11.67 -0.82 4.10
N ASP A 171 -11.70 -0.02 3.04
CA ASP A 171 -12.92 0.58 2.50
C ASP A 171 -12.81 0.72 0.98
N VAL A 172 -13.95 0.75 0.30
CA VAL A 172 -14.05 1.05 -1.13
C VAL A 172 -15.18 2.06 -1.32
N ARG A 173 -14.83 3.24 -1.82
CA ARG A 173 -15.80 4.33 -2.02
C ARG A 173 -16.00 4.60 -3.51
N PRO A 174 -17.26 4.63 -4.00
CA PRO A 174 -17.54 5.19 -5.32
C PRO A 174 -17.27 6.69 -5.30
N ARG A 175 -16.91 7.25 -6.46
CA ARG A 175 -16.71 8.68 -6.63
C ARG A 175 -17.98 9.38 -7.10
#